data_AF-A0A7V3FMA2-F1
#
_entry.id   AF-A0A7V3FMA2-F1
#
_cell.length_a   1.000
_cell.length_b   1.000
_cell.length_c   1.000
_cell.angle_alpha   90.00
_cell.angle_beta   90.00
_cell.angle_gamma   90.00
#
_symmetry.space_group_name_H-M   'P 1'
#
loop_
_entity.id
_entity.type
_entity.pdbx_description
1 polymer ?
#
loop_
_entity_poly.entity_id
_entity_poly.type
_entity_poly.pdbx_seq_one_letter_code
_entity_poly.pdbx_strand_id
1 'polypeptide(L)'
;RLRAEGVKVPLVADIHFTPQAAMIAADHVEKVRINPGNYADRKLFAVKEYTDAEYESELARMAEKFIPLVRKCKQNGVAMRIGTNHGSLSDRIMNRYGDTPLGMVESALEFVRLCEAEGYRDLIISMKASSPFIMIEAYRLLAQRMAELGMDYPFHLGVTEAGEGEDGRIKSAIGIGSLLEDGIGDTVRVSLTEDSIHEIPVARQMVKKFNDRLGQAEAAPAEGLEISWDPMHRQRRESQAILAGERKVGAAALYGVVATYPAPTAAAADLAALESWARSRKGEEPVMDLLFLEAPAGAGTEALDALRDRAAELLPETQIGLVVSDPAAAREALVVWDAARLKISPGIASEQLKELARLAQKNHKLLELRFDSLEALVDRLPILKLSAPLALSLDSRQPIYDYRRLAALLAKEGIRHPIHLAVDAKTFEDVTLEAASALGSLLMDGIGDSIEIGGAAPGEATRLAFNILQASRLRISKAEFIACPSCGRTLFDLQETTQRIKAKTQHLKGVKIAIMGCIVNGPGEMADADFGYVGGGPGRIHLYVGKDCVEKNIPSEVADEKLIELIKKHNRWVEPPAA
;
A
#
# COMPACT_ATOMS: atom_id res chain seq x y z
N ARG A 1 9.93 -13.99 -36.13
CA ARG A 1 10.55 -15.06 -35.32
C ARG A 1 9.57 -15.65 -34.31
N LEU A 2 9.16 -14.92 -33.26
CA LEU A 2 8.23 -15.43 -32.22
C LEU A 2 6.97 -16.12 -32.78
N ARG A 3 6.28 -15.48 -33.74
CA ARG A 3 5.12 -16.09 -34.42
C ARG A 3 5.45 -17.40 -35.14
N ALA A 4 6.62 -17.49 -35.77
CA ALA A 4 7.09 -18.70 -36.44
C ALA A 4 7.46 -19.82 -35.44
N GLU A 5 7.85 -19.44 -34.22
CA GLU A 5 8.06 -20.35 -33.09
C GLU A 5 6.75 -20.72 -32.37
N GLY A 6 5.58 -20.30 -32.90
CA GLY A 6 4.26 -20.65 -32.37
C GLY A 6 3.78 -19.79 -31.20
N VAL A 7 4.50 -18.71 -30.85
CA VAL A 7 4.06 -17.77 -29.80
C VAL A 7 2.89 -16.94 -30.34
N LYS A 8 1.72 -17.11 -29.72
CA LYS A 8 0.46 -16.43 -30.08
C LYS A 8 0.05 -15.32 -29.11
N VAL A 9 0.84 -15.08 -28.06
CA VAL A 9 0.56 -14.02 -27.07
C VAL A 9 0.64 -12.65 -27.78
N PRO A 10 -0.37 -11.77 -27.64
CA PRO A 10 -0.32 -10.43 -28.23
C PRO A 10 0.88 -9.63 -27.72
N LEU A 11 1.58 -8.98 -28.63
CA LEU A 11 2.76 -8.18 -28.33
C LEU A 11 2.38 -6.73 -28.07
N VAL A 12 3.01 -6.14 -27.06
CA VAL A 12 2.85 -4.72 -26.71
C VAL A 12 4.19 -4.02 -26.88
N ALA A 13 4.27 -3.06 -27.79
CA ALA A 13 5.46 -2.22 -27.94
C ALA A 13 5.40 -1.02 -26.99
N ASP A 14 6.35 -0.93 -26.05
CA ASP A 14 6.43 0.16 -25.08
C ASP A 14 7.33 1.31 -25.58
N ILE A 15 6.72 2.42 -26.02
CA ILE A 15 7.42 3.53 -26.65
C ILE A 15 7.39 4.77 -25.75
N HIS A 16 8.58 5.31 -25.46
CA HIS A 16 8.76 6.45 -24.56
C HIS A 16 9.08 7.76 -25.28
N PHE A 17 10.11 7.81 -26.14
CA PHE A 17 10.67 9.07 -26.65
C PHE A 17 10.72 9.20 -28.18
N THR A 18 10.52 8.12 -28.93
CA THR A 18 10.78 8.09 -30.37
C THR A 18 9.50 7.82 -31.16
N PRO A 19 8.81 8.86 -31.67
CA PRO A 19 7.60 8.70 -32.49
C PRO A 19 7.81 7.78 -33.69
N GLN A 20 8.97 7.83 -34.35
CA GLN A 20 9.30 6.95 -35.48
C GLN A 20 9.29 5.47 -35.09
N ALA A 21 9.75 5.13 -33.88
CA ALA A 21 9.72 3.76 -33.41
C ALA A 21 8.28 3.28 -33.17
N ALA A 22 7.39 4.15 -32.69
CA ALA A 22 5.96 3.83 -32.59
C ALA A 22 5.32 3.58 -33.96
N MET A 23 5.67 4.40 -34.95
CA MET A 23 5.17 4.22 -36.32
C MET A 23 5.59 2.88 -36.91
N ILE A 24 6.83 2.43 -36.69
CA ILE A 24 7.30 1.13 -37.17
C ILE A 24 6.64 0.00 -36.36
N ALA A 25 6.56 0.14 -35.04
CA ALA A 25 5.95 -0.87 -34.18
C ALA A 25 4.49 -1.16 -34.57
N ALA A 26 3.72 -0.12 -34.92
CA ALA A 26 2.33 -0.24 -35.35
C ALA A 26 2.13 -1.08 -36.63
N ASP A 27 3.18 -1.44 -37.37
CA ASP A 27 3.09 -2.39 -38.49
C ASP A 27 3.22 -3.86 -38.06
N HIS A 28 3.58 -4.11 -36.81
CA HIS A 28 4.07 -5.42 -36.38
C HIS A 28 3.41 -5.97 -35.11
N VAL A 29 2.93 -5.11 -34.22
CA VAL A 29 2.38 -5.52 -32.91
C VAL A 29 0.88 -5.29 -32.80
N GLU A 30 0.23 -6.00 -31.90
CA GLU A 30 -1.21 -5.88 -31.64
C GLU A 30 -1.56 -4.65 -30.78
N LYS A 31 -0.59 -4.14 -29.99
CA LYS A 31 -0.78 -2.95 -29.17
C LYS A 31 0.47 -2.10 -29.06
N VAL A 32 0.32 -0.78 -29.11
CA VAL A 32 1.38 0.19 -28.75
C VAL A 32 1.07 0.81 -27.40
N ARG A 33 2.06 1.02 -26.53
CA ARG A 33 1.92 1.88 -25.35
C ARG A 33 2.69 3.16 -25.57
N ILE A 34 2.02 4.27 -25.28
CA ILE A 34 2.58 5.62 -25.32
C ILE A 34 2.54 6.21 -23.89
N ASN A 35 3.58 6.98 -23.55
CA ASN A 35 3.60 7.83 -22.37
C ASN A 35 3.40 9.29 -22.80
N PRO A 36 2.27 9.93 -22.44
CA PRO A 36 1.98 11.32 -22.75
C PRO A 36 3.14 12.29 -22.50
N GLY A 37 3.78 12.21 -21.33
CA GLY A 37 4.72 13.24 -20.89
C GLY A 37 6.10 13.18 -21.56
N ASN A 38 6.44 12.08 -22.23
CA ASN A 38 7.75 11.90 -22.90
C ASN A 38 7.64 11.83 -24.43
N TYR A 39 6.43 11.66 -24.98
CA TYR A 39 6.24 11.41 -26.41
C TYR A 39 6.45 12.67 -27.27
N ALA A 40 6.03 13.84 -26.78
CA ALA A 40 6.06 15.09 -27.55
C ALA A 40 7.11 16.11 -27.09
N ASP A 41 7.48 16.09 -25.79
CA ASP A 41 8.24 17.17 -25.15
C ASP A 41 9.66 16.73 -24.77
N ARG A 42 10.65 17.61 -25.02
CA ARG A 42 11.98 17.50 -24.41
C ARG A 42 11.93 18.29 -23.11
N LYS A 43 12.06 17.63 -21.96
CA LYS A 43 12.13 18.30 -20.65
C LYS A 43 13.24 19.35 -20.66
N LEU A 44 12.85 20.62 -20.70
CA LEU A 44 13.71 21.75 -20.43
C LEU A 44 13.23 22.21 -19.07
N PHE A 45 13.89 21.78 -17.99
CA PHE A 45 13.52 22.04 -16.59
C PHE A 45 13.56 23.55 -16.21
N ALA A 46 12.92 24.40 -17.00
CA ALA A 46 12.72 25.81 -16.79
C ALA A 46 11.30 25.99 -16.24
N VAL A 47 11.19 26.51 -15.02
CA VAL A 47 9.90 26.95 -14.47
C VAL A 47 9.43 28.12 -15.33
N LYS A 48 8.36 27.89 -16.10
CA LYS A 48 7.70 28.91 -16.91
C LYS A 48 6.23 28.86 -16.55
N GLU A 49 5.68 29.94 -16.01
CA GLU A 49 4.23 30.07 -15.96
C GLU A 49 3.72 30.12 -17.40
N TYR A 50 2.91 29.13 -17.78
CA TYR A 50 2.29 29.09 -19.10
C TYR A 50 1.01 29.92 -19.06
N THR A 51 0.90 30.87 -19.97
CA THR A 51 -0.40 31.47 -20.29
C THR A 51 -1.30 30.44 -20.99
N ASP A 52 -2.61 30.65 -20.99
CA ASP A 52 -3.56 29.75 -21.67
C ASP A 52 -3.23 29.58 -23.16
N ALA A 53 -2.85 30.67 -23.83
CA ALA A 53 -2.44 30.63 -25.24
C ALA A 53 -1.17 29.80 -25.47
N GLU A 54 -0.20 29.86 -24.57
CA GLU A 54 1.01 29.04 -24.67
C GLU A 54 0.71 27.56 -24.42
N TYR A 55 -0.19 27.26 -23.49
CA TYR A 55 -0.65 25.90 -23.21
C TYR A 55 -1.31 25.28 -24.45
N GLU A 56 -2.22 26.01 -25.09
CA GLU A 56 -2.90 25.60 -26.32
C GLU A 56 -1.91 25.40 -27.48
N SER A 57 -0.92 26.28 -27.61
CA SER A 57 0.12 26.14 -28.63
C SER A 57 0.94 24.85 -28.46
N GLU A 58 1.29 24.48 -27.22
CA GLU A 58 2.01 23.23 -26.96
C GLU A 58 1.14 21.99 -27.21
N LEU A 59 -0.16 22.06 -26.90
CA LEU A 59 -1.12 21.02 -27.26
C LEU A 59 -1.22 20.82 -28.77
N ALA A 60 -1.26 21.91 -29.55
CA ALA A 60 -1.29 21.82 -31.01
C ALA A 60 -0.04 21.13 -31.56
N ARG A 61 1.15 21.49 -31.05
CA ARG A 61 2.42 20.85 -31.43
C ARG A 61 2.48 19.36 -31.08
N MET A 62 1.94 19.01 -29.92
CA MET A 62 1.81 17.61 -29.49
C MET A 62 0.89 16.83 -30.43
N ALA A 63 -0.24 17.43 -30.82
CA ALA A 63 -1.19 16.82 -31.75
C ALA A 63 -0.58 16.54 -33.12
N GLU A 64 0.22 17.46 -33.68
CA GLU A 64 0.93 17.26 -34.96
C GLU A 64 1.81 16.01 -34.96
N LYS A 65 2.44 15.69 -33.83
CA LYS A 65 3.31 14.50 -33.68
C LYS A 65 2.53 13.23 -33.41
N PHE A 66 1.41 13.32 -32.68
CA PHE A 66 0.67 12.17 -32.18
C PHE A 66 -0.41 11.67 -33.16
N ILE A 67 -1.13 12.56 -33.83
CA ILE A 67 -2.21 12.21 -34.78
C ILE A 67 -1.75 11.22 -35.88
N PRO A 68 -0.54 11.34 -36.48
CA PRO A 68 -0.07 10.36 -37.45
C PRO A 68 -0.05 8.92 -36.91
N LEU A 69 0.32 8.74 -35.64
CA LEU A 69 0.30 7.44 -34.98
C LEU A 69 -1.13 6.95 -34.76
N VAL A 70 -2.03 7.82 -34.30
CA VAL A 70 -3.45 7.48 -34.09
C VAL A 70 -4.08 6.97 -35.39
N ARG A 71 -3.89 7.70 -36.50
CA ARG A 71 -4.39 7.30 -37.82
C ARG A 71 -3.81 5.97 -38.27
N LYS A 72 -2.52 5.74 -38.05
CA LYS A 72 -1.88 4.47 -38.40
C LYS A 72 -2.40 3.30 -37.56
N CYS A 73 -2.54 3.48 -36.26
CA CYS A 73 -3.09 2.44 -35.37
C CYS A 73 -4.53 2.09 -35.77
N LYS A 74 -5.35 3.11 -36.07
CA LYS A 74 -6.71 2.94 -36.60
C LYS A 74 -6.74 2.16 -37.92
N GLN A 75 -5.86 2.51 -38.87
CA GLN A 75 -5.77 1.82 -40.17
C GLN A 75 -5.36 0.34 -40.02
N ASN A 76 -4.46 0.06 -39.09
CA ASN A 76 -3.89 -1.29 -38.90
C ASN A 76 -4.68 -2.15 -37.90
N GLY A 77 -5.73 -1.62 -37.25
CA GLY A 77 -6.47 -2.32 -36.19
C GLY A 77 -5.61 -2.60 -34.94
N VAL A 78 -4.66 -1.71 -34.65
CA VAL A 78 -3.75 -1.82 -33.50
C VAL A 78 -4.34 -1.04 -32.33
N ALA A 79 -4.39 -1.66 -31.15
CA ALA A 79 -4.83 -0.99 -29.92
C ALA A 79 -3.75 -0.06 -29.36
N MET A 80 -4.15 0.94 -28.59
CA MET A 80 -3.22 1.87 -27.95
C MET A 80 -3.45 1.94 -26.44
N ARG A 81 -2.38 1.76 -25.66
CA ARG A 81 -2.39 2.08 -24.23
C ARG A 81 -1.82 3.49 -24.02
N ILE A 82 -2.64 4.41 -23.52
CA ILE A 82 -2.22 5.73 -23.05
C ILE A 82 -1.87 5.58 -21.57
N GLY A 83 -0.57 5.62 -21.24
CA GLY A 83 -0.09 5.30 -19.89
C GLY A 83 0.73 6.41 -19.26
N THR A 84 0.16 7.12 -18.31
CA THR A 84 0.81 8.19 -17.55
C THR A 84 1.53 7.62 -16.34
N ASN A 85 2.82 7.99 -16.18
CA ASN A 85 3.58 7.70 -14.95
C ASN A 85 3.83 9.00 -14.19
N HIS A 86 3.69 8.98 -12.86
CA HIS A 86 3.86 10.12 -11.97
C HIS A 86 5.20 10.86 -12.21
N GLY A 87 6.34 10.15 -12.20
CA GLY A 87 7.66 10.77 -12.42
C GLY A 87 7.95 11.31 -13.84
N SER A 88 7.00 11.20 -14.77
CA SER A 88 7.18 11.55 -16.18
C SER A 88 6.18 12.54 -16.74
N LEU A 89 5.43 13.27 -15.90
CA LEU A 89 4.55 14.34 -16.36
C LEU A 89 5.34 15.40 -17.17
N SER A 90 4.71 15.90 -18.24
CA SER A 90 5.27 16.98 -19.07
C SER A 90 5.34 18.29 -18.30
N ASP A 91 6.27 19.19 -18.67
CA ASP A 91 6.43 20.49 -18.03
C ASP A 91 5.12 21.30 -18.03
N ARG A 92 4.35 21.25 -19.13
CA ARG A 92 3.04 21.91 -19.25
C ARG A 92 2.05 21.45 -18.18
N ILE A 93 1.88 20.14 -18.02
CA ILE A 93 1.01 19.54 -16.99
C ILE A 93 1.51 19.89 -15.59
N MET A 94 2.82 19.77 -15.36
CA MET A 94 3.43 20.09 -14.06
C MET A 94 3.19 21.54 -13.65
N ASN A 95 3.29 22.51 -14.57
CA ASN A 95 3.04 23.91 -14.26
C ASN A 95 1.56 24.22 -14.01
N ARG A 96 0.63 23.53 -14.68
CA ARG A 96 -0.82 23.80 -14.54
C ARG A 96 -1.48 23.05 -13.38
N TYR A 97 -1.14 21.77 -13.19
CA TYR A 97 -1.81 20.87 -12.25
C TYR A 97 -0.88 20.38 -11.12
N GLY A 98 0.43 20.66 -11.20
CA GLY A 98 1.42 20.13 -10.27
C GLY A 98 1.73 18.65 -10.48
N ASP A 99 2.59 18.12 -9.61
CA ASP A 99 2.88 16.68 -9.49
C ASP A 99 1.78 16.01 -8.68
N THR A 100 0.59 15.88 -9.28
CA THR A 100 -0.64 15.47 -8.58
C THR A 100 -1.39 14.35 -9.32
N PRO A 101 -2.25 13.57 -8.62
CA PRO A 101 -3.16 12.62 -9.27
C PRO A 101 -4.00 13.27 -10.38
N LEU A 102 -4.51 14.49 -10.16
CA LEU A 102 -5.25 15.25 -11.18
C LEU A 102 -4.38 15.56 -12.42
N GLY A 103 -3.13 15.97 -12.22
CA GLY A 103 -2.19 16.17 -13.32
C GLY A 103 -1.96 14.89 -14.14
N MET A 104 -1.88 13.72 -13.48
CA MET A 104 -1.79 12.44 -14.19
C MET A 104 -3.03 12.15 -15.04
N VAL A 105 -4.22 12.39 -14.49
CA VAL A 105 -5.51 12.18 -15.16
C VAL A 105 -5.64 13.09 -16.38
N GLU A 106 -5.45 14.40 -16.22
CA GLU A 106 -5.59 15.34 -17.34
C GLU A 106 -4.52 15.09 -18.42
N SER A 107 -3.30 14.67 -18.05
CA SER A 107 -2.28 14.28 -19.02
C SER A 107 -2.71 13.12 -19.91
N ALA A 108 -3.44 12.12 -19.38
CA ALA A 108 -3.99 11.05 -20.22
C ALA A 108 -5.19 11.53 -21.04
N LEU A 109 -6.11 12.28 -20.42
CA LEU A 109 -7.35 12.73 -21.08
C LEU A 109 -7.07 13.66 -22.27
N GLU A 110 -6.00 14.45 -22.25
CA GLU A 110 -5.56 15.23 -23.42
C GLU A 110 -5.30 14.34 -24.64
N PHE A 111 -4.61 13.22 -24.46
CA PHE A 111 -4.33 12.27 -25.54
C PHE A 111 -5.58 11.50 -25.95
N VAL A 112 -6.45 11.13 -25.00
CA VAL A 112 -7.74 10.46 -25.28
C VAL A 112 -8.63 11.35 -26.15
N ARG A 113 -8.74 12.65 -25.83
CA ARG A 113 -9.53 13.61 -26.62
C ARG A 113 -9.02 13.72 -28.06
N LEU A 114 -7.70 13.69 -28.27
CA LEU A 114 -7.12 13.66 -29.63
C LEU A 114 -7.47 12.37 -30.39
N CYS A 115 -7.44 11.23 -29.71
CA CYS A 115 -7.87 9.96 -30.29
C CYS A 115 -9.35 9.97 -30.69
N GLU A 116 -10.23 10.46 -29.81
CA GLU A 116 -11.67 10.56 -30.10
C GLU A 116 -11.98 11.54 -31.24
N ALA A 117 -11.26 12.66 -31.32
CA ALA A 117 -11.38 13.60 -32.44
C ALA A 117 -11.03 12.98 -33.80
N GLU A 118 -10.14 11.99 -33.82
CA GLU A 118 -9.80 11.18 -35.00
C GLU A 118 -10.71 9.92 -35.15
N GLY A 119 -11.73 9.79 -34.29
CA GLY A 119 -12.66 8.67 -34.23
C GLY A 119 -11.97 7.33 -33.95
N TYR A 120 -10.96 7.33 -33.09
CA TYR A 120 -10.21 6.13 -32.68
C TYR A 120 -10.48 5.83 -31.20
N ARG A 121 -11.07 4.66 -30.92
CA ARG A 121 -11.51 4.26 -29.56
C ARG A 121 -10.90 2.94 -29.06
N ASP A 122 -9.95 2.35 -29.79
CA ASP A 122 -9.26 1.12 -29.36
C ASP A 122 -8.19 1.44 -28.30
N LEU A 123 -8.63 2.03 -27.19
CA LEU A 123 -7.79 2.59 -26.14
C LEU A 123 -7.83 1.76 -24.86
N ILE A 124 -6.72 1.76 -24.14
CA ILE A 124 -6.58 1.28 -22.75
C ILE A 124 -5.87 2.39 -21.99
N ILE A 125 -6.27 2.68 -20.75
CA ILE A 125 -5.65 3.76 -19.95
C ILE A 125 -4.95 3.17 -18.73
N SER A 126 -3.79 3.73 -18.37
CA SER A 126 -3.11 3.37 -17.12
C SER A 126 -2.51 4.59 -16.42
N MET A 127 -2.65 4.62 -15.10
CA MET A 127 -1.99 5.54 -14.18
C MET A 127 -0.97 4.74 -13.36
N LYS A 128 0.31 5.09 -13.37
CA LYS A 128 1.31 4.39 -12.56
C LYS A 128 2.05 5.35 -11.64
N ALA A 129 2.15 4.95 -10.39
CA ALA A 129 2.96 5.61 -9.38
C ALA A 129 3.67 4.57 -8.52
N SER A 130 4.80 4.96 -7.94
CA SER A 130 5.50 4.14 -6.96
C SER A 130 4.83 4.23 -5.59
N SER A 131 4.07 5.29 -5.31
CA SER A 131 3.23 5.40 -4.12
C SER A 131 1.85 4.77 -4.36
N PRO A 132 1.41 3.78 -3.55
CA PRO A 132 0.06 3.26 -3.65
C PRO A 132 -1.03 4.32 -3.48
N PHE A 133 -0.81 5.35 -2.64
CA PHE A 133 -1.75 6.47 -2.48
C PHE A 133 -2.03 7.17 -3.81
N ILE A 134 -0.98 7.65 -4.46
CA ILE A 134 -1.07 8.43 -5.69
C ILE A 134 -1.69 7.57 -6.80
N MET A 135 -1.30 6.29 -6.88
CA MET A 135 -1.87 5.38 -7.87
C MET A 135 -3.37 5.20 -7.67
N ILE A 136 -3.81 4.87 -6.46
CA ILE A 136 -5.23 4.60 -6.17
C ILE A 136 -6.08 5.85 -6.40
N GLU A 137 -5.65 6.99 -5.88
CA GLU A 137 -6.33 8.28 -6.09
C GLU A 137 -6.45 8.62 -7.58
N ALA A 138 -5.37 8.45 -8.35
CA ALA A 138 -5.37 8.76 -9.77
C ALA A 138 -6.33 7.86 -10.58
N TYR A 139 -6.43 6.56 -10.27
CA TYR A 139 -7.38 5.67 -10.93
C TYR A 139 -8.82 5.95 -10.55
N ARG A 140 -9.10 6.17 -9.26
CA ARG A 140 -10.44 6.49 -8.80
C ARG A 140 -10.92 7.82 -9.41
N LEU A 141 -10.05 8.84 -9.42
CA LEU A 141 -10.33 10.12 -10.07
C LEU A 141 -10.53 9.94 -11.58
N LEU A 142 -9.68 9.16 -12.25
CA LEU A 142 -9.85 8.87 -13.68
C LEU A 142 -11.20 8.20 -13.96
N ALA A 143 -11.60 7.21 -13.16
CA ALA A 143 -12.88 6.52 -13.30
C ALA A 143 -14.07 7.47 -13.14
N GLN A 144 -14.02 8.36 -12.13
CA GLN A 144 -15.02 9.41 -11.97
C GLN A 144 -15.08 10.34 -13.19
N ARG A 145 -13.94 10.85 -13.64
CA ARG A 145 -13.84 11.77 -14.78
C ARG A 145 -14.32 11.12 -16.08
N MET A 146 -14.01 9.85 -16.29
CA MET A 146 -14.50 9.11 -17.44
C MET A 146 -16.01 8.93 -17.39
N ALA A 147 -16.60 8.62 -16.24
CA ALA A 147 -18.05 8.56 -16.09
C ALA A 147 -18.72 9.92 -16.38
N GLU A 148 -18.16 11.03 -15.87
CA GLU A 148 -18.64 12.40 -16.14
C GLU A 148 -18.58 12.75 -17.64
N LEU A 149 -17.57 12.25 -18.35
CA LEU A 149 -17.34 12.51 -19.77
C LEU A 149 -18.01 11.48 -20.69
N GLY A 150 -18.70 10.46 -20.14
CA GLY A 150 -19.31 9.40 -20.94
C GLY A 150 -18.31 8.48 -21.64
N MET A 151 -17.12 8.29 -21.04
CA MET A 151 -16.05 7.42 -21.51
C MET A 151 -16.03 6.09 -20.74
N ASP A 152 -15.65 5.01 -21.43
CA ASP A 152 -15.77 3.63 -20.96
C ASP A 152 -14.53 2.77 -21.30
N TYR A 153 -13.36 3.40 -21.40
CA TYR A 153 -12.10 2.72 -21.72
C TYR A 153 -11.61 1.79 -20.60
N PRO A 154 -11.06 0.62 -20.93
CA PRO A 154 -10.50 -0.31 -19.94
C PRO A 154 -9.25 0.23 -19.24
N PHE A 155 -9.07 -0.16 -17.98
CA PHE A 155 -7.95 0.17 -17.12
C PHE A 155 -6.88 -0.92 -17.09
N HIS A 156 -5.62 -0.52 -17.25
CA HIS A 156 -4.46 -1.37 -17.02
C HIS A 156 -3.74 -1.02 -15.72
N LEU A 157 -3.99 -1.78 -14.66
CA LEU A 157 -3.41 -1.55 -13.35
C LEU A 157 -1.95 -2.01 -13.25
N GLY A 158 -1.15 -1.27 -12.49
CA GLY A 158 0.15 -1.72 -12.05
C GLY A 158 0.89 -0.66 -11.25
N VAL A 159 1.46 -1.07 -10.12
CA VAL A 159 2.39 -0.25 -9.34
C VAL A 159 3.74 -0.22 -10.07
N THR A 160 4.36 0.96 -10.22
CA THR A 160 5.74 1.05 -10.72
C THR A 160 6.72 0.95 -9.54
N GLU A 161 7.92 0.43 -9.79
CA GLU A 161 8.96 0.24 -8.76
C GLU A 161 8.41 -0.36 -7.47
N ALA A 162 7.72 -1.51 -7.59
CA ALA A 162 7.20 -2.19 -6.42
C ALA A 162 8.33 -2.67 -5.49
N GLY A 163 9.49 -2.97 -6.07
CA GLY A 163 10.65 -3.56 -5.39
C GLY A 163 10.72 -5.07 -5.62
N GLU A 164 11.51 -5.74 -4.78
CA GLU A 164 11.74 -7.18 -4.84
C GLU A 164 11.06 -7.94 -3.69
N GLY A 165 10.94 -9.25 -3.86
CA GLY A 165 10.53 -10.19 -2.83
C GLY A 165 9.14 -9.89 -2.27
N GLU A 166 9.00 -10.08 -0.97
CA GLU A 166 7.74 -9.86 -0.27
C GLU A 166 7.33 -8.38 -0.24
N ASP A 167 8.29 -7.46 -0.10
CA ASP A 167 8.01 -6.01 -0.05
C ASP A 167 7.31 -5.55 -1.35
N GLY A 168 7.80 -6.01 -2.52
CA GLY A 168 7.20 -5.69 -3.81
C GLY A 168 5.84 -6.36 -4.04
N ARG A 169 5.62 -7.55 -3.50
CA ARG A 169 4.33 -8.26 -3.54
C ARG A 169 3.28 -7.56 -2.70
N ILE A 170 3.63 -7.19 -1.46
CA ILE A 170 2.74 -6.44 -0.54
C ILE A 170 2.36 -5.09 -1.16
N LYS A 171 3.34 -4.34 -1.68
CA LYS A 171 3.10 -3.03 -2.30
C LYS A 171 2.21 -3.14 -3.54
N SER A 172 2.41 -4.18 -4.36
CA SER A 172 1.55 -4.48 -5.50
C SER A 172 0.14 -4.87 -5.07
N ALA A 173 0.01 -5.70 -4.03
CA ALA A 173 -1.27 -6.10 -3.44
C ALA A 173 -2.07 -4.91 -2.90
N ILE A 174 -1.43 -3.98 -2.20
CA ILE A 174 -2.07 -2.74 -1.76
C ILE A 174 -2.55 -1.94 -2.97
N GLY A 175 -1.68 -1.62 -3.94
CA GLY A 175 -2.03 -0.75 -5.06
C GLY A 175 -3.06 -1.35 -6.03
N ILE A 176 -2.81 -2.55 -6.54
CA ILE A 176 -3.68 -3.23 -7.52
C ILE A 176 -4.90 -3.83 -6.82
N GLY A 177 -4.70 -4.49 -5.67
CA GLY A 177 -5.78 -5.16 -4.95
C GLY A 177 -6.86 -4.19 -4.47
N SER A 178 -6.49 -3.00 -3.98
CA SER A 178 -7.48 -2.00 -3.56
C SER A 178 -8.38 -1.54 -4.71
N LEU A 179 -7.81 -1.35 -5.91
CA LEU A 179 -8.59 -0.94 -7.08
C LEU A 179 -9.49 -2.05 -7.60
N LEU A 180 -9.02 -3.30 -7.59
CA LEU A 180 -9.85 -4.46 -7.94
C LEU A 180 -11.03 -4.63 -6.97
N GLU A 181 -10.83 -4.37 -5.68
CA GLU A 181 -11.91 -4.38 -4.67
C GLU A 181 -12.93 -3.25 -4.89
N ASP A 182 -12.51 -2.13 -5.48
CA ASP A 182 -13.39 -1.04 -5.92
C ASP A 182 -14.07 -1.33 -7.28
N GLY A 183 -13.80 -2.47 -7.91
CA GLY A 183 -14.32 -2.82 -9.24
C GLY A 183 -13.61 -2.11 -10.41
N ILE A 184 -12.44 -1.51 -10.16
CA ILE A 184 -11.64 -0.80 -11.15
C ILE A 184 -10.50 -1.71 -11.62
N GLY A 185 -10.47 -2.09 -12.89
CA GLY A 185 -9.35 -2.82 -13.49
C GLY A 185 -9.74 -3.94 -14.45
N ASP A 186 -9.18 -3.91 -15.66
CA ASP A 186 -9.49 -4.87 -16.72
C ASP A 186 -8.28 -5.76 -17.07
N THR A 187 -7.08 -5.25 -16.81
CA THR A 187 -5.82 -5.98 -16.97
C THR A 187 -4.82 -5.50 -15.94
N VAL A 188 -3.96 -6.40 -15.46
CA VAL A 188 -2.97 -6.09 -14.43
C VAL A 188 -1.56 -6.40 -14.91
N ARG A 189 -0.58 -5.69 -14.35
CA ARG A 189 0.84 -6.08 -14.36
C ARG A 189 1.46 -5.80 -12.99
N VAL A 190 1.96 -6.85 -12.36
CA VAL A 190 2.86 -6.75 -11.20
C VAL A 190 4.25 -6.42 -11.73
N SER A 191 4.93 -5.41 -11.18
CA SER A 191 6.23 -4.95 -11.68
C SER A 191 7.31 -5.15 -10.63
N LEU A 192 7.98 -6.31 -10.65
CA LEU A 192 8.97 -6.71 -9.64
C LEU A 192 10.41 -6.43 -10.12
N THR A 193 11.31 -6.18 -9.17
CA THR A 193 12.76 -6.14 -9.41
C THR A 193 13.34 -7.57 -9.39
N GLU A 194 12.75 -8.45 -10.20
CA GLU A 194 13.09 -9.87 -10.34
C GLU A 194 13.03 -10.25 -11.84
N ASP A 195 13.31 -11.51 -12.19
CA ASP A 195 12.97 -12.02 -13.52
C ASP A 195 11.44 -11.95 -13.72
N SER A 196 11.04 -11.41 -14.88
CA SER A 196 9.66 -11.29 -15.35
C SER A 196 8.78 -12.52 -15.18
N ILE A 197 9.33 -13.73 -15.20
CA ILE A 197 8.55 -14.96 -14.97
C ILE A 197 7.90 -15.00 -13.57
N HIS A 198 8.49 -14.30 -12.59
CA HIS A 198 7.99 -14.22 -11.22
C HIS A 198 6.84 -13.22 -11.07
N GLU A 199 6.64 -12.30 -12.03
CA GLU A 199 5.50 -11.37 -12.03
C GLU A 199 4.17 -12.14 -12.24
N ILE A 200 4.18 -13.21 -13.06
CA ILE A 200 2.97 -13.89 -13.53
C ILE A 200 2.22 -14.67 -12.42
N PRO A 201 2.88 -15.49 -11.57
CA PRO A 201 2.18 -16.18 -10.49
C PRO A 201 1.48 -15.22 -9.54
N VAL A 202 2.15 -14.13 -9.16
CA VAL A 202 1.59 -13.10 -8.28
C VAL A 202 0.38 -12.44 -8.95
N ALA A 203 0.52 -12.02 -10.21
CA ALA A 203 -0.58 -11.40 -10.95
C ALA A 203 -1.81 -12.32 -11.03
N ARG A 204 -1.61 -13.62 -11.32
CA ARG A 204 -2.69 -14.62 -11.38
C ARG A 204 -3.39 -14.78 -10.04
N GLN A 205 -2.63 -14.90 -8.97
CA GLN A 205 -3.15 -15.08 -7.63
C GLN A 205 -3.99 -13.88 -7.19
N MET A 206 -3.51 -12.66 -7.46
CA MET A 206 -4.24 -11.42 -7.14
C MET A 206 -5.58 -11.31 -7.87
N VAL A 207 -5.66 -11.67 -9.16
CA VAL A 207 -6.90 -11.56 -9.94
C VAL A 207 -7.84 -12.74 -9.75
N LYS A 208 -7.35 -13.87 -9.23
CA LYS A 208 -8.10 -15.13 -9.13
C LYS A 208 -9.46 -14.94 -8.47
N LYS A 209 -9.49 -14.34 -7.28
CA LYS A 209 -10.74 -14.16 -6.52
C LYS A 209 -11.80 -13.31 -7.25
N PHE A 210 -11.36 -12.38 -8.09
CA PHE A 210 -12.25 -11.52 -8.86
C PHE A 210 -12.75 -12.23 -10.12
N ASN A 211 -11.85 -12.94 -10.81
CA ASN A 211 -12.19 -13.75 -11.97
C ASN A 211 -13.17 -14.87 -11.61
N ASP A 212 -12.99 -15.51 -10.44
CA ASP A 212 -13.89 -16.56 -9.95
C ASP A 212 -15.33 -16.02 -9.71
N ARG A 213 -15.48 -14.71 -9.51
CA ARG A 213 -16.79 -14.02 -9.33
C ARG A 213 -17.40 -13.53 -10.64
N LEU A 214 -16.65 -13.49 -11.75
CA LEU A 214 -17.17 -13.00 -13.03
C LEU A 214 -18.40 -13.81 -13.48
N GLY A 215 -19.49 -13.12 -13.78
CA GLY A 215 -20.75 -13.74 -14.22
C GLY A 215 -21.62 -14.30 -13.09
N GLN A 216 -21.22 -14.15 -11.82
CA GLN A 216 -22.10 -14.40 -10.69
C GLN A 216 -23.04 -13.21 -10.47
N ALA A 217 -24.27 -13.47 -10.04
CA ALA A 217 -25.21 -12.42 -9.70
C ALA A 217 -24.69 -11.62 -8.50
N GLU A 218 -24.58 -10.30 -8.64
CA GLU A 218 -24.27 -9.44 -7.51
C GLU A 218 -25.42 -9.50 -6.50
N ALA A 219 -25.06 -9.59 -5.21
CA ALA A 219 -26.05 -9.41 -4.17
C ALA A 219 -26.65 -8.01 -4.28
N ALA A 220 -27.95 -7.87 -4.01
CA ALA A 220 -28.57 -6.55 -3.98
C ALA A 220 -27.78 -5.65 -3.00
N PRO A 221 -27.44 -4.41 -3.39
CA PRO A 221 -26.75 -3.49 -2.50
C PRO A 221 -27.59 -3.31 -1.23
N ALA A 222 -26.94 -3.42 -0.07
CA ALA A 222 -27.58 -3.06 1.20
C ALA A 222 -28.01 -1.58 1.16
N GLU A 223 -28.91 -1.17 2.07
CA GLU A 223 -29.28 0.24 2.21
C GLU A 223 -28.02 1.12 2.26
N GLY A 224 -27.94 2.08 1.33
CA GLY A 224 -26.75 2.90 1.12
C GLY A 224 -26.46 3.75 2.35
N LEU A 225 -25.32 3.50 2.99
CA LEU A 225 -24.72 4.45 3.92
C LEU A 225 -23.88 5.43 3.12
N GLU A 226 -24.11 6.73 3.33
CA GLU A 226 -23.27 7.76 2.74
C GLU A 226 -21.85 7.63 3.30
N ILE A 227 -20.87 7.55 2.41
CA ILE A 227 -19.45 7.47 2.78
C ILE A 227 -19.03 8.77 3.48
N SER A 228 -18.29 8.64 4.58
CA SER A 228 -17.91 9.78 5.42
C SER A 228 -16.51 10.32 5.13
N TRP A 229 -15.90 9.90 4.02
CA TRP A 229 -14.56 10.30 3.58
C TRP A 229 -14.56 10.50 2.07
N ASP A 230 -13.60 11.27 1.56
CA ASP A 230 -13.38 11.42 0.12
C ASP A 230 -12.55 10.23 -0.40
N PRO A 231 -13.07 9.36 -1.27
CA PRO A 231 -12.28 8.24 -1.80
C PRO A 231 -11.22 8.69 -2.83
N MET A 232 -11.29 9.94 -3.31
CA MET A 232 -10.34 10.53 -4.26
C MET A 232 -9.17 11.23 -3.57
N HIS A 233 -9.31 11.57 -2.28
CA HIS A 233 -8.27 12.23 -1.50
C HIS A 233 -8.19 11.61 -0.12
N ARG A 234 -7.09 10.91 0.14
CA ARG A 234 -6.92 10.24 1.41
C ARG A 234 -6.77 11.25 2.55
N GLN A 235 -7.72 11.19 3.48
CA GLN A 235 -7.59 11.78 4.81
C GLN A 235 -7.75 10.71 5.87
N ARG A 236 -6.80 10.64 6.82
CA ARG A 236 -6.96 9.73 7.97
C ARG A 236 -8.17 10.17 8.78
N ARG A 237 -9.08 9.23 9.06
CA ARG A 237 -10.22 9.44 9.94
C ARG A 237 -9.76 9.98 11.29
N GLU A 238 -10.41 11.05 11.75
CA GLU A 238 -10.15 11.59 13.08
C GLU A 238 -10.70 10.65 14.16
N SER A 239 -9.84 10.29 15.11
CA SER A 239 -10.17 9.46 16.27
C SER A 239 -9.71 10.11 17.57
N GLN A 240 -10.39 9.79 18.66
CA GLN A 240 -9.98 10.14 20.03
C GLN A 240 -8.78 9.30 20.46
N ALA A 241 -8.02 9.83 21.41
CA ALA A 241 -6.90 9.11 21.99
C ALA A 241 -7.37 8.09 23.03
N ILE A 242 -6.77 6.91 23.01
CA ILE A 242 -6.83 5.91 24.08
C ILE A 242 -5.40 5.58 24.51
N LEU A 243 -5.21 5.32 25.80
CA LEU A 243 -3.95 4.82 26.33
C LEU A 243 -4.02 3.30 26.50
N ALA A 244 -2.98 2.60 26.05
CA ALA A 244 -2.68 1.22 26.38
C ALA A 244 -1.36 1.25 27.18
N GLY A 245 -1.47 1.37 28.51
CA GLY A 245 -0.33 1.72 29.36
C GLY A 245 0.33 3.02 28.90
N GLU A 246 1.59 2.96 28.49
CA GLU A 246 2.34 4.14 28.00
C GLU A 246 2.09 4.46 26.52
N ARG A 247 1.46 3.55 25.76
CA ARG A 247 1.22 3.72 24.33
C ARG A 247 -0.09 4.47 24.08
N LYS A 248 -0.11 5.31 23.05
CA LYS A 248 -1.30 6.04 22.59
C LYS A 248 -1.82 5.44 21.29
N VAL A 249 -3.11 5.12 21.25
CA VAL A 249 -3.85 4.68 20.06
C VAL A 249 -4.85 5.76 19.66
N GLY A 250 -4.97 6.03 18.36
CA GLY A 250 -5.83 7.09 17.83
C GLY A 250 -5.23 8.50 17.95
N ALA A 251 -6.04 9.52 17.65
CA ALA A 251 -5.65 10.94 17.68
C ALA A 251 -4.32 11.21 16.96
N ALA A 252 -4.20 10.70 15.74
CA ALA A 252 -3.04 10.80 14.86
C ALA A 252 -1.72 10.17 15.39
N ALA A 253 -1.76 9.37 16.46
CA ALA A 253 -0.63 8.52 16.84
C ALA A 253 -0.25 7.56 15.70
N LEU A 254 0.99 7.05 15.69
CA LEU A 254 1.41 6.05 14.71
C LEU A 254 0.46 4.86 14.72
N TYR A 255 0.22 4.28 13.53
CA TYR A 255 -0.63 3.10 13.39
C TYR A 255 -0.10 1.96 14.25
N GLY A 256 -0.90 1.48 15.19
CA GLY A 256 -0.52 0.39 16.08
C GLY A 256 -0.44 -0.94 15.35
N VAL A 257 0.52 -1.77 15.71
CA VAL A 257 0.61 -3.18 15.29
C VAL A 257 0.21 -4.04 16.49
N VAL A 258 -0.87 -4.79 16.31
CA VAL A 258 -1.43 -5.66 17.34
C VAL A 258 -1.30 -7.10 16.88
N ALA A 259 -0.97 -8.01 17.80
CA ALA A 259 -1.04 -9.44 17.57
C ALA A 259 -1.88 -10.11 18.65
N THR A 260 -2.49 -11.25 18.32
CA THR A 260 -3.11 -12.15 19.28
C THR A 260 -2.38 -13.47 19.31
N TYR A 261 -2.11 -13.97 20.51
CA TYR A 261 -1.55 -15.28 20.74
C TYR A 261 -2.54 -16.16 21.50
N PRO A 262 -3.01 -17.27 20.92
CA PRO A 262 -3.81 -18.26 21.64
C PRO A 262 -2.90 -19.02 22.60
N ALA A 263 -3.04 -18.78 23.90
CA ALA A 263 -2.30 -19.52 24.91
C ALA A 263 -2.80 -20.98 24.92
N PRO A 264 -1.92 -21.98 24.79
CA PRO A 264 -2.31 -23.34 24.46
C PRO A 264 -2.97 -24.13 25.60
N THR A 265 -2.70 -23.81 26.88
CA THR A 265 -3.19 -24.59 28.04
C THR A 265 -3.54 -23.74 29.26
N ALA A 266 -4.44 -24.25 30.11
CA ALA A 266 -4.83 -23.63 31.38
C ALA A 266 -3.75 -23.81 32.48
N ALA A 267 -2.82 -24.75 32.29
CA ALA A 267 -1.68 -24.97 33.16
C ALA A 267 -0.39 -24.45 32.48
N ALA A 268 0.07 -23.30 32.98
CA ALA A 268 1.43 -22.75 32.92
C ALA A 268 2.04 -22.37 31.56
N ALA A 269 2.34 -21.07 31.43
CA ALA A 269 3.56 -20.47 30.87
C ALA A 269 4.06 -20.85 29.46
N ASP A 270 3.39 -21.74 28.71
CA ASP A 270 3.85 -22.18 27.41
C ASP A 270 3.57 -21.14 26.32
N LEU A 271 4.46 -20.16 26.30
CA LEU A 271 4.61 -19.19 25.24
C LEU A 271 5.68 -19.69 24.24
N ALA A 272 5.92 -20.99 24.07
CA ALA A 272 7.08 -21.51 23.34
C ALA A 272 7.23 -20.93 21.93
N ALA A 273 6.14 -20.77 21.18
CA ALA A 273 6.20 -20.15 19.85
C ALA A 273 6.55 -18.66 19.93
N LEU A 274 6.00 -17.93 20.90
CA LEU A 274 6.32 -16.53 21.15
C LEU A 274 7.77 -16.36 21.65
N GLU A 275 8.23 -17.24 22.54
CA GLU A 275 9.58 -17.27 23.09
C GLU A 275 10.60 -17.64 22.02
N SER A 276 10.31 -18.64 21.19
CA SER A 276 11.13 -19.02 20.04
C SER A 276 11.29 -17.83 19.09
N TRP A 277 10.18 -17.16 18.76
CA TRP A 277 10.23 -15.95 17.94
C TRP A 277 11.02 -14.82 18.61
N ALA A 278 10.72 -14.49 19.87
CA ALA A 278 11.39 -13.42 20.61
C ALA A 278 12.90 -13.64 20.71
N ARG A 279 13.36 -14.89 20.89
CA ARG A 279 14.79 -15.25 20.88
C ARG A 279 15.42 -15.24 19.48
N SER A 280 14.65 -15.55 18.45
CA SER A 280 15.13 -15.56 17.06
C SER A 280 15.28 -14.16 16.45
N ARG A 281 14.64 -13.16 17.08
CA ARG A 281 14.65 -11.79 16.60
C ARG A 281 16.04 -11.18 16.65
N LYS A 282 16.40 -10.48 15.58
CA LYS A 282 17.55 -9.58 15.55
C LYS A 282 17.14 -8.25 16.19
N GLY A 283 18.04 -7.61 16.93
CA GLY A 283 17.70 -6.51 17.85
C GLY A 283 16.94 -5.31 17.25
N GLU A 284 17.06 -5.06 15.95
CA GLU A 284 16.36 -3.95 15.27
C GLU A 284 14.98 -4.28 14.70
N GLU A 285 14.60 -5.56 14.67
CA GLU A 285 13.31 -5.95 14.13
C GLU A 285 12.18 -5.34 14.96
N PRO A 286 11.19 -4.68 14.34
CA PRO A 286 10.15 -4.00 15.06
C PRO A 286 9.28 -4.99 15.87
N VAL A 287 8.95 -4.61 17.10
CA VAL A 287 7.98 -5.30 17.96
C VAL A 287 6.56 -4.81 17.69
N MET A 288 5.58 -5.68 17.89
CA MET A 288 4.19 -5.26 18.04
C MET A 288 4.03 -4.31 19.25
N ASP A 289 3.12 -3.35 19.15
CA ASP A 289 2.88 -2.40 20.25
C ASP A 289 2.01 -3.02 21.35
N LEU A 290 1.13 -3.94 20.96
CA LEU A 290 0.17 -4.61 21.84
C LEU A 290 0.08 -6.09 21.48
N LEU A 291 0.24 -6.96 22.47
CA LEU A 291 0.01 -8.40 22.36
C LEU A 291 -1.18 -8.77 23.22
N PHE A 292 -2.23 -9.31 22.60
CA PHE A 292 -3.33 -9.93 23.30
C PHE A 292 -3.06 -11.41 23.52
N LEU A 293 -3.18 -11.87 24.77
CA LEU A 293 -3.18 -13.28 25.12
C LEU A 293 -4.63 -13.78 25.15
N GLU A 294 -4.94 -14.79 24.35
CA GLU A 294 -6.21 -15.49 24.38
C GLU A 294 -6.06 -16.76 25.22
N ALA A 295 -6.50 -16.70 26.47
CA ALA A 295 -6.36 -17.80 27.42
C ALA A 295 -7.47 -18.85 27.26
N PRO A 296 -7.19 -20.13 27.55
CA PRO A 296 -8.21 -21.18 27.54
C PRO A 296 -9.31 -20.92 28.57
N ALA A 297 -10.52 -21.39 28.25
CA ALA A 297 -11.65 -21.29 29.15
C ALA A 297 -11.34 -21.95 30.51
N GLY A 298 -11.61 -21.23 31.60
CA GLY A 298 -11.40 -21.72 32.96
C GLY A 298 -9.98 -21.57 33.50
N ALA A 299 -9.07 -20.85 32.80
CA ALA A 299 -7.79 -20.46 33.37
C ALA A 299 -7.99 -19.60 34.63
N GLY A 300 -7.37 -20.00 35.75
CA GLY A 300 -7.41 -19.24 37.00
C GLY A 300 -6.52 -17.99 36.96
N THR A 301 -6.81 -17.01 37.81
CA THR A 301 -6.12 -15.71 37.85
C THR A 301 -4.59 -15.84 37.99
N GLU A 302 -4.09 -16.74 38.84
CA GLU A 302 -2.64 -16.95 39.01
C GLU A 302 -1.95 -17.41 37.71
N ALA A 303 -2.60 -18.28 36.93
CA ALA A 303 -2.05 -18.74 35.66
C ALA A 303 -2.05 -17.63 34.61
N LEU A 304 -3.08 -16.77 34.61
CA LEU A 304 -3.19 -15.61 33.74
C LEU A 304 -2.10 -14.57 34.07
N ASP A 305 -1.89 -14.26 35.35
CA ASP A 305 -0.84 -13.34 35.79
C ASP A 305 0.56 -13.86 35.43
N ALA A 306 0.82 -15.17 35.61
CA ALA A 306 2.08 -15.77 35.21
C ALA A 306 2.33 -15.68 33.68
N LEU A 307 1.28 -15.85 32.86
CA LEU A 307 1.36 -15.65 31.41
C LEU A 307 1.66 -14.20 31.04
N ARG A 308 1.00 -13.24 31.69
CA ARG A 308 1.26 -11.80 31.51
C ARG A 308 2.73 -11.49 31.79
N ASP A 309 3.21 -11.87 32.96
CA ASP A 309 4.55 -11.51 33.44
C ASP A 309 5.62 -12.14 32.54
N ARG A 310 5.41 -13.39 32.09
CA ARG A 310 6.31 -14.04 31.13
C ARG A 310 6.32 -13.34 29.77
N ALA A 311 5.16 -12.94 29.26
CA ALA A 311 5.08 -12.21 27.99
C ALA A 311 5.76 -10.83 28.07
N ALA A 312 5.57 -10.12 29.19
CA ALA A 312 6.22 -8.83 29.45
C ALA A 312 7.75 -8.96 29.57
N GLU A 313 8.24 -10.06 30.17
CA GLU A 313 9.68 -10.35 30.23
C GLU A 313 10.27 -10.62 28.84
N LEU A 314 9.54 -11.36 27.99
CA LEU A 314 9.97 -11.66 26.62
C LEU A 314 9.94 -10.42 25.71
N LEU A 315 8.99 -9.50 25.94
CA LEU A 315 8.72 -8.35 25.10
C LEU A 315 8.51 -7.07 25.93
N PRO A 316 9.58 -6.51 26.53
CA PRO A 316 9.47 -5.39 27.48
C PRO A 316 8.93 -4.09 26.87
N GLU A 317 8.99 -3.93 25.56
CA GLU A 317 8.47 -2.75 24.84
C GLU A 317 7.00 -2.89 24.38
N THR A 318 6.42 -4.07 24.56
CA THR A 318 5.08 -4.45 24.11
C THR A 318 4.12 -4.43 25.29
N GLN A 319 2.97 -3.79 25.09
CA GLN A 319 1.88 -3.81 26.07
C GLN A 319 1.20 -5.17 26.06
N ILE A 320 0.83 -5.70 27.22
CA ILE A 320 0.24 -7.04 27.33
C ILE A 320 -1.23 -6.94 27.72
N GLY A 321 -2.10 -7.45 26.85
CA GLY A 321 -3.55 -7.46 27.03
C GLY A 321 -4.13 -8.87 27.13
N LEU A 322 -5.36 -8.96 27.64
CA LEU A 322 -6.10 -10.22 27.75
C LEU A 322 -7.34 -10.21 26.86
N VAL A 323 -7.58 -11.30 26.13
CA VAL A 323 -8.85 -11.55 25.42
C VAL A 323 -9.82 -12.26 26.34
N VAL A 324 -11.03 -11.72 26.46
CA VAL A 324 -12.09 -12.23 27.33
C VAL A 324 -13.44 -12.22 26.61
N SER A 325 -14.37 -13.06 27.06
CA SER A 325 -15.77 -13.07 26.59
C SER A 325 -16.77 -12.71 27.70
N ASP A 326 -16.28 -12.54 28.93
CA ASP A 326 -17.09 -12.23 30.11
C ASP A 326 -16.76 -10.82 30.65
N PRO A 327 -17.77 -9.98 30.94
CA PRO A 327 -17.57 -8.65 31.51
C PRO A 327 -16.87 -8.63 32.87
N ALA A 328 -17.03 -9.64 33.74
CA ALA A 328 -16.34 -9.65 35.03
C ALA A 328 -14.84 -9.90 34.85
N ALA A 329 -14.47 -10.83 33.98
CA ALA A 329 -13.07 -11.03 33.58
C ALA A 329 -12.47 -9.77 32.92
N ALA A 330 -13.24 -9.05 32.10
CA ALA A 330 -12.81 -7.76 31.53
C ALA A 330 -12.53 -6.71 32.61
N ARG A 331 -13.36 -6.65 33.66
CA ARG A 331 -13.19 -5.73 34.79
C ARG A 331 -11.87 -6.01 35.51
N GLU A 332 -11.57 -7.27 35.78
CA GLU A 332 -10.31 -7.69 36.41
C GLU A 332 -9.10 -7.35 35.52
N ALA A 333 -9.20 -7.64 34.23
CA ALA A 333 -8.15 -7.33 33.26
C ALA A 333 -7.81 -5.83 33.24
N LEU A 334 -8.81 -4.95 33.28
CA LEU A 334 -8.61 -3.49 33.30
C LEU A 334 -7.97 -2.96 34.59
N VAL A 335 -7.74 -3.80 35.61
CA VAL A 335 -7.00 -3.44 36.83
C VAL A 335 -5.55 -3.89 36.73
N VAL A 336 -5.28 -5.10 36.23
CA VAL A 336 -3.96 -5.75 36.33
C VAL A 336 -3.23 -5.96 35.00
N TRP A 337 -3.87 -5.73 33.85
CA TRP A 337 -3.29 -5.82 32.51
C TRP A 337 -3.17 -4.45 31.85
N ASP A 338 -2.46 -4.34 30.73
CA ASP A 338 -2.32 -3.08 29.97
C ASP A 338 -3.51 -2.80 29.07
N ALA A 339 -4.21 -3.86 28.66
CA ALA A 339 -5.41 -3.78 27.84
C ALA A 339 -6.34 -4.97 28.07
N ALA A 340 -7.60 -4.81 27.68
CA ALA A 340 -8.59 -5.88 27.60
C ALA A 340 -9.28 -5.86 26.23
N ARG A 341 -9.50 -7.03 25.65
CA ARG A 341 -10.34 -7.22 24.46
C ARG A 341 -11.55 -8.05 24.84
N LEU A 342 -12.72 -7.43 24.83
CA LEU A 342 -13.98 -8.09 25.12
C LEU A 342 -14.67 -8.51 23.82
N LYS A 343 -14.84 -9.82 23.61
CA LYS A 343 -15.69 -10.37 22.56
C LYS A 343 -17.15 -10.11 22.94
N ILE A 344 -17.83 -9.30 22.14
CA ILE A 344 -19.22 -8.92 22.38
C ILE A 344 -20.15 -10.06 21.98
N SER A 345 -21.07 -10.39 22.88
CA SER A 345 -22.17 -11.31 22.62
C SER A 345 -23.50 -10.64 22.97
N PRO A 346 -24.64 -11.10 22.42
CA PRO A 346 -25.95 -10.49 22.64
C PRO A 346 -26.35 -10.37 24.12
N GLY A 347 -25.85 -11.27 24.98
CA GLY A 347 -26.16 -11.32 26.41
C GLY A 347 -25.47 -10.25 27.27
N ILE A 348 -24.48 -9.54 26.74
CA ILE A 348 -23.78 -8.48 27.49
C ILE A 348 -24.64 -7.21 27.49
N ALA A 349 -25.02 -6.77 28.69
CA ALA A 349 -25.88 -5.60 28.87
C ALA A 349 -25.13 -4.28 28.62
N SER A 350 -25.80 -3.29 28.05
CA SER A 350 -25.20 -1.98 27.75
C SER A 350 -24.66 -1.26 28.99
N GLU A 351 -25.29 -1.44 30.16
CA GLU A 351 -24.79 -0.84 31.41
C GLU A 351 -23.44 -1.42 31.86
N GLN A 352 -23.21 -2.73 31.64
CA GLN A 352 -21.91 -3.35 31.91
C GLN A 352 -20.82 -2.73 31.02
N LEU A 353 -21.13 -2.47 29.75
CA LEU A 353 -20.20 -1.81 28.82
C LEU A 353 -19.86 -0.38 29.26
N LYS A 354 -20.83 0.40 29.78
CA LYS A 354 -20.55 1.74 30.34
C LYS A 354 -19.60 1.66 31.52
N GLU A 355 -19.82 0.71 32.42
CA GLU A 355 -19.00 0.55 33.61
C GLU A 355 -17.56 0.21 33.23
N LEU A 356 -17.37 -0.74 32.30
CA LEU A 356 -16.07 -1.11 31.78
C LEU A 356 -15.37 0.05 31.07
N ALA A 357 -16.09 0.83 30.26
CA ALA A 357 -15.53 1.99 29.57
C ALA A 357 -15.01 3.07 30.55
N ARG A 358 -15.79 3.34 31.61
CA ARG A 358 -15.36 4.27 32.67
C ARG A 358 -14.16 3.74 33.43
N LEU A 359 -14.13 2.43 33.72
CA LEU A 359 -13.00 1.80 34.40
C LEU A 359 -11.73 1.85 33.56
N ALA A 360 -11.82 1.52 32.27
CA ALA A 360 -10.71 1.59 31.33
C ALA A 360 -10.13 3.02 31.27
N GLN A 361 -10.99 4.03 31.14
CA GLN A 361 -10.57 5.43 31.16
C GLN A 361 -9.89 5.82 32.47
N LYS A 362 -10.50 5.47 33.62
CA LYS A 362 -9.97 5.78 34.95
C LYS A 362 -8.59 5.16 35.17
N ASN A 363 -8.37 3.96 34.67
CA ASN A 363 -7.12 3.22 34.85
C ASN A 363 -6.11 3.43 33.70
N HIS A 364 -6.44 4.30 32.72
CA HIS A 364 -5.62 4.53 31.52
C HIS A 364 -5.29 3.25 30.74
N LYS A 365 -6.27 2.36 30.62
CA LYS A 365 -6.16 1.09 29.91
C LYS A 365 -6.95 1.10 28.62
N LEU A 366 -6.50 0.32 27.64
CA LEU A 366 -7.22 0.15 26.38
C LEU A 366 -8.28 -0.93 26.57
N LEU A 367 -9.52 -0.61 26.25
CA LEU A 367 -10.60 -1.57 26.10
C LEU A 367 -10.99 -1.63 24.62
N GLU A 368 -10.78 -2.78 24.01
CA GLU A 368 -11.28 -3.12 22.69
C GLU A 368 -12.60 -3.89 22.82
N LEU A 369 -13.63 -3.42 22.12
CA LEU A 369 -14.86 -4.17 21.93
C LEU A 369 -14.84 -4.79 20.53
N ARG A 370 -14.83 -6.13 20.49
CA ARG A 370 -14.81 -6.91 19.25
C ARG A 370 -16.19 -7.48 19.00
N PHE A 371 -16.77 -7.14 17.85
CA PHE A 371 -18.11 -7.59 17.46
C PHE A 371 -18.01 -8.67 16.39
N ASP A 372 -18.93 -9.63 16.40
CA ASP A 372 -19.02 -10.70 15.40
C ASP A 372 -19.63 -10.24 14.06
N SER A 373 -20.27 -9.08 14.08
CA SER A 373 -21.02 -8.51 12.96
C SER A 373 -21.21 -7.02 13.16
N LEU A 374 -21.50 -6.31 12.08
CA LEU A 374 -21.83 -4.89 12.17
C LEU A 374 -23.20 -4.67 12.82
N GLU A 375 -24.14 -5.59 12.58
CA GLU A 375 -25.49 -5.56 13.13
C GLU A 375 -25.47 -5.60 14.67
N ALA A 376 -24.61 -6.44 15.27
CA ALA A 376 -24.40 -6.48 16.72
C ALA A 376 -23.86 -5.15 17.28
N LEU A 377 -23.09 -4.39 16.49
CA LEU A 377 -22.60 -3.08 16.87
C LEU A 377 -23.67 -1.99 16.77
N VAL A 378 -24.54 -2.05 15.75
CA VAL A 378 -25.62 -1.07 15.54
C VAL A 378 -26.52 -0.95 16.78
N ASP A 379 -26.88 -2.08 17.38
CA ASP A 379 -27.66 -2.15 18.63
C ASP A 379 -26.96 -1.52 19.84
N ARG A 380 -25.67 -1.20 19.71
CA ARG A 380 -24.83 -0.63 20.76
C ARG A 380 -24.38 0.82 20.45
N LEU A 381 -24.77 1.40 19.30
CA LEU A 381 -24.41 2.79 18.97
C LEU A 381 -24.77 3.83 20.06
N PRO A 382 -25.97 3.79 20.69
CA PRO A 382 -26.31 4.74 21.75
C PRO A 382 -25.35 4.67 22.94
N ILE A 383 -24.81 3.48 23.22
CA ILE A 383 -23.87 3.26 24.32
C ILE A 383 -22.48 3.76 24.00
N LEU A 384 -22.01 3.48 22.80
CA LEU A 384 -20.70 3.90 22.32
C LEU A 384 -20.60 5.44 22.28
N LYS A 385 -21.67 6.11 21.87
CA LYS A 385 -21.75 7.59 21.84
C LYS A 385 -21.56 8.25 23.21
N LEU A 386 -22.00 7.60 24.27
CA LEU A 386 -21.95 8.11 25.65
C LEU A 386 -20.76 7.57 26.44
N SER A 387 -19.96 6.69 25.83
CA SER A 387 -18.83 6.04 26.49
C SER A 387 -17.57 6.89 26.41
N ALA A 388 -16.67 6.68 27.37
CA ALA A 388 -15.28 7.08 27.22
C ALA A 388 -14.69 6.42 25.95
N PRO A 389 -13.59 6.95 25.38
CA PRO A 389 -12.99 6.38 24.18
C PRO A 389 -12.65 4.88 24.33
N LEU A 390 -13.13 4.06 23.39
CA LEU A 390 -12.89 2.61 23.29
C LEU A 390 -12.35 2.27 21.90
N ALA A 391 -11.62 1.17 21.75
CA ALA A 391 -11.25 0.64 20.44
C ALA A 391 -12.36 -0.29 19.93
N LEU A 392 -12.64 -0.26 18.62
CA LEU A 392 -13.68 -1.09 17.99
C LEU A 392 -13.08 -1.96 16.89
N SER A 393 -13.44 -3.24 16.85
CA SER A 393 -13.05 -4.18 15.79
C SER A 393 -14.21 -5.12 15.43
N LEU A 394 -14.11 -5.74 14.26
CA LEU A 394 -15.10 -6.69 13.73
C LEU A 394 -14.41 -8.01 13.37
N ASP A 395 -15.02 -9.14 13.72
CA ASP A 395 -14.66 -10.46 13.21
C ASP A 395 -15.37 -10.68 11.85
N SER A 396 -14.84 -10.04 10.81
CA SER A 396 -15.47 -9.99 9.48
C SER A 396 -14.87 -10.99 8.48
N ARG A 397 -15.74 -11.58 7.63
CA ARG A 397 -15.35 -12.32 6.43
C ARG A 397 -15.23 -11.45 5.17
N GLN A 398 -15.72 -10.21 5.25
CA GLN A 398 -15.65 -9.21 4.18
C GLN A 398 -15.11 -7.90 4.75
N PRO A 399 -13.84 -7.90 5.22
CA PRO A 399 -13.32 -6.82 6.09
C PRO A 399 -13.42 -5.45 5.43
N ILE A 400 -13.16 -5.34 4.13
CA ILE A 400 -13.22 -4.04 3.42
C ILE A 400 -14.64 -3.45 3.51
N TYR A 401 -15.66 -4.26 3.19
CA TYR A 401 -17.06 -3.82 3.21
C TYR A 401 -17.51 -3.46 4.64
N ASP A 402 -17.27 -4.34 5.61
CA ASP A 402 -17.76 -4.15 6.97
C ASP A 402 -17.07 -2.98 7.70
N TYR A 403 -15.75 -2.80 7.52
CA TYR A 403 -15.04 -1.68 8.12
C TYR A 403 -15.35 -0.34 7.44
N ARG A 404 -15.61 -0.31 6.13
CA ARG A 404 -16.11 0.90 5.44
C ARG A 404 -17.48 1.31 5.99
N ARG A 405 -18.39 0.36 6.17
CA ARG A 405 -19.71 0.63 6.79
C ARG A 405 -19.58 1.05 8.26
N LEU A 406 -18.70 0.41 9.01
CA LEU A 406 -18.40 0.82 10.39
C LEU A 406 -17.93 2.28 10.44
N ALA A 407 -16.96 2.66 9.61
CA ALA A 407 -16.46 4.04 9.56
C ALA A 407 -17.58 5.05 9.24
N ALA A 408 -18.41 4.75 8.25
CA ALA A 408 -19.55 5.59 7.87
C ALA A 408 -20.59 5.72 9.01
N LEU A 409 -20.92 4.61 9.68
CA LEU A 409 -21.86 4.61 10.81
C LEU A 409 -21.33 5.42 12.01
N LEU A 410 -20.06 5.22 12.37
CA LEU A 410 -19.45 5.97 13.47
C LEU A 410 -19.41 7.47 13.16
N ALA A 411 -19.12 7.85 11.92
CA ALA A 411 -19.14 9.25 11.49
C ALA A 411 -20.56 9.85 11.57
N LYS A 412 -21.57 9.14 11.05
CA LYS A 412 -22.99 9.54 11.12
C LYS A 412 -23.44 9.78 12.57
N GLU A 413 -22.96 8.96 13.50
CA GLU A 413 -23.29 9.09 14.93
C GLU A 413 -22.40 10.07 15.71
N GLY A 414 -21.37 10.65 15.09
CA GLY A 414 -20.40 11.53 15.75
C GLY A 414 -19.45 10.79 16.70
N ILE A 415 -19.27 9.48 16.54
CA ILE A 415 -18.44 8.62 17.39
C ILE A 415 -17.01 8.61 16.84
N ARG A 416 -16.07 9.12 17.62
CA ARG A 416 -14.64 9.22 17.28
C ARG A 416 -13.80 8.12 17.94
N HIS A 417 -14.39 6.99 18.30
CA HIS A 417 -13.64 5.85 18.84
C HIS A 417 -12.61 5.33 17.82
N PRO A 418 -11.38 4.97 18.24
CA PRO A 418 -10.42 4.30 17.37
C PRO A 418 -10.96 3.02 16.74
N ILE A 419 -10.57 2.78 15.48
CA ILE A 419 -10.90 1.55 14.77
C ILE A 419 -9.66 0.67 14.71
N HIS A 420 -9.77 -0.55 15.25
CA HIS A 420 -8.76 -1.58 15.11
C HIS A 420 -9.14 -2.50 13.94
N LEU A 421 -8.32 -2.49 12.89
CA LEU A 421 -8.51 -3.32 11.70
C LEU A 421 -7.95 -4.73 11.95
N ALA A 422 -8.83 -5.72 12.01
CA ALA A 422 -8.45 -7.10 12.18
C ALA A 422 -8.87 -7.91 10.95
N VAL A 423 -7.97 -8.76 10.46
CA VAL A 423 -8.24 -9.78 9.43
C VAL A 423 -7.77 -11.14 9.92
N ASP A 424 -8.40 -12.22 9.46
CA ASP A 424 -8.02 -13.60 9.83
C ASP A 424 -7.31 -14.29 8.67
N ALA A 425 -6.04 -14.64 8.87
CA ALA A 425 -5.20 -15.35 7.91
C ALA A 425 -5.82 -16.68 7.44
N LYS A 426 -6.63 -17.34 8.28
CA LYS A 426 -7.29 -18.60 7.93
C LYS A 426 -8.35 -18.45 6.84
N THR A 427 -8.79 -17.22 6.56
CA THR A 427 -9.75 -16.92 5.50
C THR A 427 -9.11 -16.69 4.14
N PHE A 428 -7.77 -16.67 4.08
CA PHE A 428 -7.00 -16.36 2.87
C PHE A 428 -6.33 -17.60 2.29
N GLU A 429 -6.33 -17.70 0.97
CA GLU A 429 -5.53 -18.66 0.21
C GLU A 429 -4.06 -18.19 0.17
N ASP A 430 -3.85 -16.88 0.02
CA ASP A 430 -2.56 -16.22 0.18
C ASP A 430 -2.61 -15.13 1.24
N VAL A 431 -2.10 -15.44 2.42
CA VAL A 431 -2.12 -14.52 3.57
C VAL A 431 -1.42 -13.20 3.24
N THR A 432 -0.28 -13.23 2.56
CA THR A 432 0.50 -12.02 2.25
C THR A 432 -0.26 -11.08 1.31
N LEU A 433 -0.75 -11.60 0.18
CA LEU A 433 -1.41 -10.78 -0.84
C LEU A 433 -2.81 -10.33 -0.39
N GLU A 434 -3.59 -11.22 0.23
CA GLU A 434 -4.96 -10.92 0.61
C GLU A 434 -5.05 -10.04 1.85
N ALA A 435 -4.20 -10.26 2.87
CA ALA A 435 -4.13 -9.35 4.02
C ALA A 435 -3.62 -7.96 3.59
N ALA A 436 -2.61 -7.89 2.70
CA ALA A 436 -2.12 -6.62 2.16
C ALA A 436 -3.18 -5.90 1.33
N SER A 437 -3.98 -6.62 0.55
CA SER A 437 -5.10 -6.02 -0.19
C SER A 437 -6.20 -5.52 0.76
N ALA A 438 -6.62 -6.33 1.74
CA ALA A 438 -7.70 -6.00 2.65
C ALA A 438 -7.36 -4.84 3.60
N LEU A 439 -6.24 -4.96 4.33
CA LEU A 439 -5.78 -3.91 5.23
C LEU A 439 -5.32 -2.68 4.44
N GLY A 440 -4.63 -2.90 3.32
CA GLY A 440 -4.19 -1.83 2.40
C GLY A 440 -5.37 -0.96 1.97
N SER A 441 -6.43 -1.56 1.41
CA SER A 441 -7.61 -0.83 0.93
C SER A 441 -8.18 0.12 2.00
N LEU A 442 -8.37 -0.39 3.21
CA LEU A 442 -8.91 0.38 4.34
C LEU A 442 -7.96 1.51 4.78
N LEU A 443 -6.65 1.23 4.82
CA LEU A 443 -5.63 2.23 5.14
C LEU A 443 -5.52 3.33 4.07
N MET A 444 -5.71 2.98 2.79
CA MET A 444 -5.74 3.91 1.66
C MET A 444 -6.99 4.81 1.70
N ASP A 445 -8.09 4.32 2.25
CA ASP A 445 -9.30 5.12 2.55
C ASP A 445 -9.14 5.97 3.83
N GLY A 446 -8.00 5.85 4.53
CA GLY A 446 -7.75 6.57 5.79
C GLY A 446 -8.46 5.97 7.01
N ILE A 447 -9.00 4.76 6.88
CA ILE A 447 -9.69 4.04 7.95
C ILE A 447 -8.66 3.25 8.79
N GLY A 448 -8.87 3.24 10.11
CA GLY A 448 -8.08 2.47 11.05
C GLY A 448 -7.09 3.31 11.86
N ASP A 449 -6.76 2.79 13.04
CA ASP A 449 -5.81 3.35 13.99
C ASP A 449 -4.75 2.32 14.43
N SER A 450 -5.06 1.04 14.24
CA SER A 450 -4.15 -0.09 14.43
C SER A 450 -4.58 -1.25 13.54
N ILE A 451 -3.66 -2.18 13.28
CA ILE A 451 -3.90 -3.35 12.42
C ILE A 451 -3.48 -4.65 13.12
N GLU A 452 -4.16 -5.74 12.77
CA GLU A 452 -3.90 -7.11 13.23
C GLU A 452 -4.14 -8.11 12.09
N ILE A 453 -3.30 -9.13 12.04
CA ILE A 453 -3.48 -10.32 11.18
C ILE A 453 -3.58 -11.53 12.11
N GLY A 454 -4.80 -11.87 12.48
CA GLY A 454 -5.11 -13.01 13.35
C GLY A 454 -4.88 -14.35 12.64
N GLY A 455 -4.77 -15.43 13.41
CA GLY A 455 -4.67 -16.80 12.88
C GLY A 455 -3.28 -17.22 12.37
N ALA A 456 -2.35 -16.27 12.15
CA ALA A 456 -0.95 -16.54 11.86
C ALA A 456 -0.09 -16.55 13.15
N ALA A 457 1.13 -17.08 13.07
CA ALA A 457 2.07 -17.02 14.19
C ALA A 457 2.42 -15.55 14.52
N PRO A 458 2.59 -15.16 15.81
CA PRO A 458 2.78 -13.75 16.19
C PRO A 458 3.91 -13.06 15.45
N GLY A 459 5.03 -13.74 15.25
CA GLY A 459 6.17 -13.18 14.53
C GLY A 459 5.89 -12.93 13.05
N GLU A 460 5.20 -13.85 12.37
CA GLU A 460 4.80 -13.71 10.98
C GLU A 460 3.75 -12.60 10.81
N ALA A 461 2.72 -12.60 11.66
CA ALA A 461 1.68 -11.58 11.69
C ALA A 461 2.27 -10.18 11.91
N THR A 462 3.15 -10.05 12.90
CA THR A 462 3.83 -8.78 13.24
C THR A 462 4.66 -8.29 12.07
N ARG A 463 5.49 -9.16 11.49
CA ARG A 463 6.35 -8.84 10.34
C ARG A 463 5.53 -8.37 9.14
N LEU A 464 4.47 -9.10 8.80
CA LEU A 464 3.58 -8.76 7.69
C LEU A 464 2.83 -7.44 7.94
N ALA A 465 2.32 -7.21 9.15
CA ALA A 465 1.68 -5.95 9.52
C ALA A 465 2.63 -4.74 9.37
N PHE A 466 3.87 -4.84 9.85
CA PHE A 466 4.87 -3.79 9.64
C PHE A 466 5.20 -3.57 8.17
N ASN A 467 5.31 -4.65 7.37
CA ASN A 467 5.57 -4.52 5.94
C ASN A 467 4.40 -3.88 5.19
N ILE A 468 3.14 -4.16 5.57
CA ILE A 468 1.95 -3.50 5.01
C ILE A 468 1.98 -2.00 5.35
N LEU A 469 2.28 -1.61 6.59
CA LEU A 469 2.38 -0.20 6.98
C LEU A 469 3.56 0.52 6.31
N GLN A 470 4.69 -0.17 6.12
CA GLN A 470 5.86 0.33 5.40
C GLN A 470 5.52 0.56 3.91
N ALA A 471 4.92 -0.41 3.24
CA ALA A 471 4.52 -0.30 1.84
C ALA A 471 3.41 0.75 1.63
N SER A 472 2.56 0.94 2.63
CA SER A 472 1.58 2.03 2.70
C SER A 472 2.20 3.37 3.09
N ARG A 473 3.49 3.45 3.42
CA ARG A 473 4.18 4.67 3.92
C ARG A 473 3.50 5.31 5.15
N LEU A 474 2.78 4.53 5.95
CA LEU A 474 2.05 4.98 7.14
C LEU A 474 2.84 4.81 8.44
N ARG A 475 3.76 3.84 8.46
CA ARG A 475 4.72 3.66 9.54
C ARG A 475 6.00 3.07 8.95
N ILE A 476 7.10 3.79 9.12
CA ILE A 476 8.40 3.39 8.57
C ILE A 476 9.21 2.68 9.65
N SER A 477 9.55 1.41 9.42
CA SER A 477 10.29 0.55 10.34
C SER A 477 11.69 0.19 9.85
N LYS A 478 11.97 0.38 8.55
CA LYS A 478 13.24 0.09 7.86
C LYS A 478 13.47 1.05 6.70
N ALA A 479 14.64 1.01 6.08
CA ALA A 479 14.90 1.75 4.85
C ALA A 479 13.91 1.35 3.73
N GLU A 480 13.48 2.32 2.92
CA GLU A 480 12.63 2.07 1.75
C GLU A 480 13.50 1.96 0.50
N PHE A 481 13.32 0.89 -0.27
CA PHE A 481 14.05 0.65 -1.52
C PHE A 481 13.11 0.84 -2.70
N ILE A 482 13.49 1.73 -3.62
CA ILE A 482 12.75 2.01 -4.84
C ILE A 482 13.60 1.51 -6.00
N ALA A 483 13.21 0.38 -6.60
CA ALA A 483 13.99 -0.22 -7.68
C ALA A 483 13.14 -0.41 -8.92
N CYS A 484 13.69 -0.07 -10.09
CA CYS A 484 13.01 -0.31 -11.34
C CYS A 484 12.87 -1.81 -11.61
N PRO A 485 11.91 -2.24 -12.44
CA PRO A 485 11.95 -3.58 -13.00
C PRO A 485 13.22 -3.79 -13.83
N SER A 486 13.68 -5.03 -13.96
CA SER A 486 14.74 -5.34 -14.91
C SER A 486 14.24 -5.11 -16.35
N CYS A 487 15.08 -4.56 -17.23
CA CYS A 487 14.74 -4.36 -18.65
C CYS A 487 15.97 -4.44 -19.55
N GLY A 488 15.77 -4.45 -20.87
CA GLY A 488 16.88 -4.50 -21.85
C GLY A 488 17.82 -3.28 -21.84
N ARG A 489 17.54 -2.25 -21.04
CA ARG A 489 18.43 -1.09 -20.84
C ARG A 489 19.27 -1.20 -19.57
N THR A 490 18.99 -2.16 -18.71
CA THR A 490 19.68 -2.33 -17.43
C THR A 490 21.16 -2.63 -17.66
N LEU A 491 22.03 -1.89 -16.97
CA LEU A 491 23.48 -1.88 -17.21
C LEU A 491 24.30 -2.72 -16.21
N PHE A 492 23.65 -3.29 -15.20
CA PHE A 492 24.25 -4.12 -14.15
C PHE A 492 23.18 -5.09 -13.60
N ASP A 493 23.57 -6.13 -12.85
CA ASP A 493 22.59 -6.99 -12.20
C ASP A 493 21.86 -6.22 -11.10
N LEU A 494 20.62 -5.84 -11.42
CA LEU A 494 19.81 -4.99 -10.56
C LEU A 494 19.35 -5.72 -9.29
N GLN A 495 19.11 -7.03 -9.39
CA GLN A 495 18.65 -7.83 -8.28
C GLN A 495 19.78 -8.04 -7.28
N GLU A 496 20.95 -8.48 -7.75
CA GLU A 496 22.14 -8.66 -6.89
C GLU A 496 22.57 -7.34 -6.24
N THR A 497 22.55 -6.25 -7.00
CA THR A 497 22.92 -4.92 -6.49
C THR A 497 21.92 -4.42 -5.44
N THR A 498 20.62 -4.63 -5.67
CA THR A 498 19.58 -4.26 -4.68
C THR A 498 19.78 -5.03 -3.38
N GLN A 499 20.01 -6.33 -3.45
CA GLN A 499 20.26 -7.16 -2.27
C GLN A 499 21.52 -6.73 -1.51
N ARG A 500 22.60 -6.46 -2.24
CA ARG A 500 23.87 -6.02 -1.65
C ARG A 500 23.75 -4.68 -0.92
N ILE A 501 23.06 -3.70 -1.52
CA ILE A 501 22.79 -2.41 -0.89
C ILE A 501 21.84 -2.59 0.31
N LYS A 502 20.77 -3.38 0.18
CA LYS A 502 19.82 -3.66 1.25
C LYS A 502 20.48 -4.29 2.47
N ALA A 503 21.35 -5.28 2.27
CA ALA A 503 22.10 -5.92 3.35
C ALA A 503 22.94 -4.91 4.16
N LYS A 504 23.47 -3.88 3.51
CA LYS A 504 24.29 -2.83 4.14
C LYS A 504 23.48 -1.67 4.74
N THR A 505 22.22 -1.45 4.33
CA THR A 505 21.50 -0.19 4.61
C THR A 505 20.07 -0.35 5.16
N GLN A 506 19.52 -1.57 5.25
CA GLN A 506 18.12 -1.78 5.65
C GLN A 506 17.75 -1.22 7.04
N HIS A 507 18.72 -1.12 7.95
CA HIS A 507 18.55 -0.61 9.31
C HIS A 507 18.26 0.90 9.36
N LEU A 508 18.50 1.63 8.27
CA LEU A 508 18.36 3.07 8.20
C LEU A 508 16.89 3.50 8.12
N LYS A 509 16.21 3.53 9.27
CA LYS A 509 14.80 3.93 9.41
C LYS A 509 14.57 5.32 8.80
N GLY A 510 13.60 5.41 7.89
CA GLY A 510 13.24 6.69 7.26
C GLY A 510 14.17 7.15 6.15
N VAL A 511 15.12 6.31 5.69
CA VAL A 511 15.95 6.61 4.51
C VAL A 511 15.37 5.91 3.29
N LYS A 512 15.18 6.66 2.20
CA LYS A 512 14.72 6.16 0.91
C LYS A 512 15.86 6.07 -0.09
N ILE A 513 16.14 4.87 -0.58
CA ILE A 513 17.24 4.60 -1.50
C ILE A 513 16.67 4.07 -2.81
N ALA A 514 16.91 4.79 -3.90
CA ALA A 514 16.55 4.37 -5.24
C ALA A 514 17.70 3.64 -5.93
N ILE A 515 17.40 2.53 -6.62
CA ILE A 515 18.37 1.70 -7.34
C ILE A 515 17.84 1.49 -8.75
N MET A 516 18.48 2.14 -9.73
CA MET A 516 17.95 2.27 -11.09
C MET A 516 18.92 1.69 -12.12
N GLY A 517 18.43 0.79 -12.95
CA GLY A 517 19.26 0.06 -13.91
C GLY A 517 19.82 0.91 -15.05
N CYS A 518 19.24 2.09 -15.33
CA CYS A 518 19.71 2.96 -16.42
C CYS A 518 19.41 4.45 -16.16
N ILE A 519 20.17 5.32 -16.82
CA ILE A 519 20.03 6.78 -16.75
C ILE A 519 18.76 7.32 -17.43
N VAL A 520 18.10 6.52 -18.27
CA VAL A 520 16.99 7.02 -19.11
C VAL A 520 15.74 7.31 -18.27
N ASN A 521 15.28 6.31 -17.51
CA ASN A 521 14.12 6.49 -16.64
C ASN A 521 14.52 6.72 -15.18
N GLY A 522 15.71 6.28 -14.78
CA GLY A 522 16.15 6.27 -13.39
C GLY A 522 15.97 7.61 -12.65
N PRO A 523 16.45 8.75 -13.20
CA PRO A 523 16.30 10.04 -12.54
C PRO A 523 14.86 10.50 -12.33
N GLY A 524 13.92 10.11 -13.21
CA GLY A 524 12.51 10.44 -13.07
C GLY A 524 11.77 9.50 -12.11
N GLU A 525 12.09 8.22 -12.15
CA GLU A 525 11.53 7.18 -11.28
C GLU A 525 11.96 7.39 -9.81
N MET A 526 13.19 7.85 -9.56
CA MET A 526 13.69 8.10 -8.20
C MET A 526 13.31 9.45 -7.57
N ALA A 527 12.38 10.19 -8.17
CA ALA A 527 12.09 11.58 -7.78
C ALA A 527 11.70 11.78 -6.31
N ASP A 528 11.25 10.72 -5.62
CA ASP A 528 10.84 10.71 -4.22
C ASP A 528 11.86 10.05 -3.25
N ALA A 529 13.05 9.69 -3.74
CA ALA A 529 14.12 9.09 -2.95
C ALA A 529 15.05 10.13 -2.32
N ASP A 530 15.63 9.81 -1.16
CA ASP A 530 16.67 10.64 -0.53
C ASP A 530 18.00 10.49 -1.27
N PHE A 531 18.33 9.25 -1.66
CA PHE A 531 19.58 8.88 -2.34
C PHE A 531 19.30 8.02 -3.56
N GLY A 532 20.06 8.21 -4.63
CA GLY A 532 19.93 7.43 -5.87
C GLY A 532 21.23 6.74 -6.28
N TYR A 533 21.11 5.48 -6.71
CA TYR A 533 22.15 4.66 -7.31
C TYR A 533 21.72 4.31 -8.73
N VAL A 534 22.30 4.98 -9.74
CA VAL A 534 21.80 4.91 -11.13
C VAL A 534 22.88 4.44 -12.09
N GLY A 535 22.55 3.49 -12.96
CA GLY A 535 23.44 3.04 -14.03
C GLY A 535 23.73 4.16 -15.04
N GLY A 536 24.96 4.68 -15.05
CA GLY A 536 25.41 5.73 -15.97
C GLY A 536 26.07 5.18 -17.24
N GLY A 537 26.55 3.93 -17.21
CA GLY A 537 27.17 3.21 -18.32
C GLY A 537 27.60 1.81 -17.86
N PRO A 538 28.06 0.93 -18.76
CA PRO A 538 28.63 -0.36 -18.36
C PRO A 538 29.76 -0.19 -17.33
N GLY A 539 29.63 -0.82 -16.16
CA GLY A 539 30.57 -0.71 -15.04
C GLY A 539 30.64 0.68 -14.38
N ARG A 540 29.64 1.56 -14.61
CA ARG A 540 29.66 2.94 -14.15
C ARG A 540 28.34 3.34 -13.49
N ILE A 541 28.45 3.90 -12.28
CA ILE A 541 27.32 4.35 -11.46
C ILE A 541 27.38 5.85 -11.24
N HIS A 542 26.21 6.49 -11.23
CA HIS A 542 26.01 7.88 -10.81
C HIS A 542 25.27 7.86 -9.48
N LEU A 543 25.72 8.68 -8.53
CA LEU A 543 25.06 8.86 -7.24
C LEU A 543 24.32 10.19 -7.18
N TYR A 544 23.18 10.17 -6.52
CA TYR A 544 22.27 11.29 -6.42
C TYR A 544 21.88 11.55 -4.96
N VAL A 545 21.62 12.83 -4.66
CA VAL A 545 20.93 13.28 -3.44
C VAL A 545 19.67 13.99 -3.90
N GLY A 546 18.51 13.42 -3.58
CA GLY A 546 17.26 13.80 -4.25
C GLY A 546 17.39 13.69 -5.77
N LYS A 547 17.17 14.81 -6.47
CA LYS A 547 17.27 14.88 -7.94
C LYS A 547 18.66 15.30 -8.44
N ASP A 548 19.56 15.71 -7.54
CA ASP A 548 20.85 16.27 -7.92
C ASP A 548 21.90 15.16 -8.04
N CYS A 549 22.51 15.07 -9.22
CA CYS A 549 23.62 14.15 -9.47
C CYS A 549 24.90 14.71 -8.84
N VAL A 550 25.30 14.18 -7.68
CA VAL A 550 26.44 14.67 -6.90
C VAL A 550 27.76 14.03 -7.32
N GLU A 551 27.72 12.79 -7.79
CA GLU A 551 28.90 12.05 -8.24
C GLU A 551 28.59 11.25 -9.50
N LYS A 552 29.49 11.29 -10.49
CA LYS A 552 29.29 10.70 -11.82
C LYS A 552 30.40 9.72 -12.16
N ASN A 553 30.05 8.70 -12.92
CA ASN A 553 30.95 7.69 -13.50
C ASN A 553 31.83 6.95 -12.47
N ILE A 554 31.28 6.72 -11.27
CA ILE A 554 31.93 5.93 -10.23
C ILE A 554 32.05 4.48 -10.73
N PRO A 555 33.22 3.83 -10.60
CA PRO A 555 33.35 2.40 -10.87
C PRO A 555 32.37 1.60 -10.00
N SER A 556 31.65 0.63 -10.58
CA SER A 556 30.63 -0.17 -9.86
C SER A 556 31.17 -0.88 -8.63
N GLU A 557 32.46 -1.22 -8.63
CA GLU A 557 33.14 -2.00 -7.60
C GLU A 557 33.30 -1.25 -6.28
N VAL A 558 33.25 0.09 -6.32
CA VAL A 558 33.39 0.97 -5.14
C VAL A 558 32.14 1.83 -4.88
N ALA A 559 31.11 1.65 -5.71
CA ALA A 559 29.93 2.52 -5.70
C ALA A 559 29.07 2.32 -4.44
N ASP A 560 29.05 1.11 -3.88
CA ASP A 560 28.35 0.81 -2.64
C ASP A 560 28.94 1.58 -1.45
N GLU A 561 30.26 1.55 -1.29
CA GLU A 561 30.97 2.24 -0.23
C GLU A 561 30.80 3.75 -0.38
N LYS A 562 30.86 4.25 -1.62
CA LYS A 562 30.57 5.65 -1.95
C LYS A 562 29.15 6.06 -1.58
N LEU A 563 28.15 5.21 -1.82
CA LEU A 563 26.77 5.45 -1.38
C LEU A 563 26.69 5.57 0.15
N ILE A 564 27.38 4.69 0.89
CA ILE A 564 27.42 4.74 2.35
C ILE A 564 28.11 6.02 2.85
N GLU A 565 29.26 6.38 2.27
CA GLU A 565 29.96 7.64 2.55
C GLU A 565 29.04 8.85 2.32
N LEU A 566 28.27 8.83 1.24
CA LEU A 566 27.31 9.86 0.91
C LEU A 566 26.19 9.94 1.96
N ILE A 567 25.60 8.82 2.34
CA ILE A 567 24.57 8.76 3.39
C ILE A 567 25.12 9.30 4.73
N LYS A 568 26.36 8.93 5.09
CA LYS A 568 27.07 9.43 6.28
C LYS A 568 27.28 10.95 6.21
N LYS A 569 27.75 11.47 5.08
CA LYS A 569 27.97 12.90 4.85
C LYS A 569 26.70 13.73 5.02
N HIS A 570 25.54 13.14 4.74
CA HIS A 570 24.23 13.79 4.90
C HIS A 570 23.58 13.55 6.27
N ASN A 571 24.31 12.99 7.25
CA ASN A 571 23.82 12.69 8.61
C ASN A 571 22.57 11.80 8.62
N ARG A 572 22.44 10.89 7.65
CA ARG A 572 21.34 9.91 7.55
C ARG A 572 21.79 8.49 7.87
N TRP A 573 23.04 8.32 8.30
CA TRP A 573 23.58 7.03 8.75
C TRP A 573 23.40 6.86 10.25
N VAL A 574 22.97 5.67 10.65
CA VAL A 574 23.00 5.18 12.03
C VAL A 574 23.80 3.89 11.99
N GLU A 575 24.78 3.71 12.87
CA GLU A 575 25.55 2.46 12.87
C GLU A 575 24.62 1.28 13.23
N PRO A 576 24.75 0.13 12.54
CA PRO A 576 23.95 -1.03 12.87
C PRO A 576 24.27 -1.49 14.31
N PRO A 577 23.33 -2.14 15.01
CA PRO A 577 23.54 -2.58 16.38
C PRO A 577 24.65 -3.63 16.40
N ALA A 578 25.34 -3.73 17.54
CA ALA A 578 26.24 -4.85 17.77
C ALA A 578 25.45 -6.17 17.64
N ALA A 579 26.00 -7.09 16.84
CA ALA A 579 25.38 -8.37 16.49
C ALA A 579 25.23 -9.31 17.69
#